data_AF-A0A935AQ24-F1
#
_entry.id   AF-A0A935AQ24-F1
#
_cell.length_a   1.000
_cell.length_b   1.000
_cell.length_c   1.000
_cell.angle_alpha   90.00
_cell.angle_beta   90.00
_cell.angle_gamma   90.00
#
_symmetry.space_group_name_H-M   'P 1'
#
loop_
_entity.id
_entity.type
_entity.pdbx_description
1 polymer ?
#
loop_
_entity_poly.entity_id
_entity_poly.type
_entity_poly.pdbx_seq_one_letter_code
_entity_poly.pdbx_strand_id
1 'polypeptide(L)'
;MAVALIARIVWVGVIGRDQFVDFGRSKRERVVRLTELRGAILDRDGEALVMSVPAKLVAVDPTVVENADRTATSLASILGLPRAQVLAAVERPDTRYAVIARQVDPTQVDKIRAAKLTGIVLEDDPKRVSVSGNLARSVVGSMDRYGTEARSGVERLFDTQLAAKSGRSVGAPSAARSYRVRNGS
;
A
#
# COMPACT_ATOMS: atom_id res chain seq x y z
N MET A 1 13.75 9.21 -48.28
CA MET A 1 12.33 9.18 -47.84
C MET A 1 12.05 8.37 -46.56
N ALA A 2 13.04 7.70 -45.93
CA ALA A 2 12.80 6.95 -44.69
C ALA A 2 12.96 7.77 -43.39
N VAL A 3 13.71 8.88 -43.42
CA VAL A 3 14.02 9.68 -42.21
C VAL A 3 12.85 10.59 -41.79
N ALA A 4 12.04 11.06 -42.75
CA ALA A 4 10.88 11.92 -42.49
C ALA A 4 9.71 11.18 -41.81
N LEU A 5 9.58 9.86 -42.02
CA LEU A 5 8.56 9.04 -41.38
C LEU A 5 8.90 8.74 -39.91
N ILE A 6 10.18 8.58 -39.58
CA ILE A 6 10.62 8.34 -38.20
C ILE A 6 10.45 9.62 -37.36
N ALA A 7 10.74 10.80 -37.92
CA ALA A 7 10.55 12.08 -37.24
C ALA A 7 9.07 12.39 -36.92
N ARG A 8 8.12 11.93 -37.76
CA ARG A 8 6.68 12.14 -37.53
C ARG A 8 6.11 11.21 -36.45
N ILE A 9 6.71 10.05 -36.23
CA ILE A 9 6.31 9.13 -35.15
C ILE A 9 6.83 9.64 -33.80
N VAL A 10 8.03 10.23 -33.76
CA VAL A 10 8.60 10.79 -32.53
C VAL A 10 7.86 12.07 -32.08
N TRP A 11 7.27 12.84 -33.00
CA TRP A 11 6.51 14.05 -32.66
C TRP A 11 5.14 13.77 -32.03
N VAL A 12 4.45 12.69 -32.44
CA VAL A 12 3.10 12.35 -31.92
C VAL A 12 3.15 11.72 -30.53
N GLY A 13 4.29 11.17 -30.11
CA GLY A 13 4.43 10.55 -28.78
C GLY A 13 4.62 11.51 -27.62
N VAL A 14 4.94 12.79 -27.87
CA VAL A 14 5.47 13.69 -26.81
C VAL A 14 4.62 14.95 -26.59
N ILE A 15 3.80 15.40 -27.54
CA ILE A 15 3.11 16.70 -27.42
C ILE A 15 1.63 16.62 -27.83
N GLY A 16 0.73 16.64 -26.83
CA GLY A 16 -0.69 17.03 -26.96
C GLY A 16 -1.68 15.86 -27.08
N ARG A 17 -2.19 15.27 -26.00
CA ARG A 17 -3.33 15.68 -25.12
C ARG A 17 -4.73 15.68 -25.76
N ASP A 18 -5.62 15.02 -25.01
CA ASP A 18 -7.07 15.19 -24.86
C ASP A 18 -7.94 14.70 -26.05
N GLN A 19 -8.86 13.74 -25.87
CA GLN A 19 -10.24 14.00 -25.39
C GLN A 19 -10.99 12.71 -24.94
N PHE A 20 -11.71 12.86 -23.81
CA PHE A 20 -12.96 12.26 -23.28
C PHE A 20 -13.61 10.97 -23.86
N VAL A 21 -14.13 10.10 -22.96
CA VAL A 21 -15.59 9.86 -22.78
C VAL A 21 -15.90 9.45 -21.31
N ASP A 22 -16.90 10.12 -20.72
CA ASP A 22 -17.55 9.89 -19.43
C ASP A 22 -18.42 8.60 -19.38
N PHE A 23 -18.49 7.95 -18.21
CA PHE A 23 -19.73 7.61 -17.43
C PHE A 23 -19.47 6.47 -16.42
N GLY A 24 -20.02 6.58 -15.19
CA GLY A 24 -20.20 5.43 -14.28
C GLY A 24 -19.78 5.62 -12.81
N ARG A 25 -20.46 6.53 -12.11
CA ARG A 25 -20.42 6.84 -10.65
C ARG A 25 -20.12 5.67 -9.69
N SER A 26 -19.01 5.77 -8.96
CA SER A 26 -18.98 5.95 -7.48
C SER A 26 -17.53 5.95 -6.95
N LYS A 27 -16.71 6.94 -7.35
CA LYS A 27 -15.36 7.11 -6.81
C LYS A 27 -15.39 8.01 -5.58
N ARG A 28 -15.32 7.41 -4.39
CA ARG A 28 -14.83 8.14 -3.21
C ARG A 28 -13.34 8.31 -3.37
N GLU A 29 -12.91 9.46 -3.88
CA GLU A 29 -11.51 9.88 -3.83
C GLU A 29 -11.13 10.11 -2.37
N ARG A 30 -10.51 9.11 -1.75
CA ARG A 30 -9.77 9.31 -0.50
C ARG A 30 -8.36 9.70 -0.87
N VAL A 31 -8.04 10.96 -0.65
CA VAL A 31 -6.66 11.47 -0.63
C VAL A 31 -5.95 10.81 0.55
N VAL A 32 -5.34 9.64 0.31
CA VAL A 32 -4.41 9.00 1.25
C VAL A 32 -3.05 9.65 1.01
N ARG A 33 -2.41 10.15 2.08
CA ARG A 33 -1.01 10.63 1.99
C ARG A 33 -0.18 9.55 1.30
N LEU A 34 0.56 9.93 0.26
CA LEU A 34 1.42 9.03 -0.50
C LEU A 34 2.54 8.53 0.42
N THR A 35 2.32 7.39 1.07
CA THR A 35 3.43 6.53 1.48
C THR A 35 4.20 6.22 0.20
N GLU A 36 5.51 6.46 0.19
CA GLU A 36 6.36 6.04 -0.92
C GLU A 36 6.30 4.51 -0.98
N LEU A 37 5.66 3.98 -2.02
CA LEU A 37 5.44 2.55 -2.19
C LEU A 37 6.60 1.94 -2.98
N ARG A 38 6.93 0.68 -2.66
CA ARG A 38 7.83 -0.12 -3.49
C ARG A 38 7.27 -0.21 -4.92
N GLY A 39 8.10 0.01 -5.92
CA GLY A 39 7.71 0.05 -7.34
C GLY A 39 7.01 -1.24 -7.81
N ALA A 40 6.08 -1.10 -8.75
CA ALA A 40 5.37 -2.22 -9.34
C ALA A 40 6.25 -2.97 -10.36
N ILE A 41 6.05 -4.29 -10.46
CA ILE A 41 6.62 -5.13 -11.52
C ILE A 41 5.51 -5.32 -12.56
N LEU A 42 5.80 -4.92 -13.79
CA LEU A 42 4.87 -4.97 -14.92
C LEU A 42 5.32 -6.04 -15.93
N ASP A 43 4.39 -6.58 -16.69
CA ASP A 43 4.70 -7.40 -17.86
C ASP A 43 5.08 -6.54 -19.08
N ARG A 44 5.27 -7.20 -20.23
CA ARG A 44 5.65 -6.52 -21.48
C ARG A 44 4.56 -5.59 -22.03
N ASP A 45 3.31 -5.87 -21.69
CA ASP A 45 2.11 -5.16 -22.16
C ASP A 45 1.74 -4.02 -21.19
N GLY A 46 2.46 -3.90 -20.07
CA GLY A 46 2.30 -2.87 -19.05
C GLY A 46 1.34 -3.26 -17.93
N GLU A 47 0.85 -4.51 -17.93
CA GLU A 47 -0.04 -5.01 -16.90
C GLU A 47 0.73 -5.36 -15.63
N ALA A 48 0.18 -5.02 -14.47
CA ALA A 48 0.85 -5.22 -13.20
C ALA A 48 0.87 -6.71 -12.83
N LEU A 49 2.05 -7.26 -12.64
CA LEU A 49 2.25 -8.61 -12.08
C LEU A 49 2.24 -8.55 -10.56
N VAL A 50 2.99 -7.59 -9.99
CA VAL A 50 3.06 -7.34 -8.55
C VAL A 50 3.07 -5.86 -8.27
N MET A 51 2.31 -5.43 -7.27
CA MET A 51 2.26 -4.05 -6.82
C MET A 51 2.23 -3.96 -5.29
N SER A 52 2.59 -2.80 -4.77
CA SER A 52 2.39 -2.47 -3.36
C SER A 52 1.07 -1.71 -3.20
N VAL A 53 0.31 -2.05 -2.18
CA VAL A 53 -0.94 -1.37 -1.81
C VAL A 53 -0.80 -0.73 -0.43
N PRO A 54 -1.42 0.45 -0.19
CA PRO A 54 -1.41 1.07 1.12
C PRO A 54 -2.08 0.17 2.17
N ALA A 55 -1.38 -0.07 3.26
CA ALA A 55 -1.89 -0.75 4.44
C ALA A 55 -1.16 -0.21 5.68
N LYS A 56 -1.68 -0.53 6.87
CA LYS A 56 -1.13 -0.03 8.13
C LYS A 56 -0.79 -1.15 9.09
N LEU A 57 0.24 -0.92 9.89
CA LEU A 57 0.48 -1.69 11.11
C LEU A 57 -0.31 -1.03 12.23
N VAL A 58 -1.04 -1.85 12.97
CA VAL A 58 -1.78 -1.45 14.17
C VAL A 58 -1.03 -1.97 15.38
N ALA A 59 -0.53 -1.04 16.18
CA ALA A 59 0.09 -1.30 17.47
C ALA A 59 -0.65 -0.54 18.57
N VAL A 60 -0.33 -0.87 19.80
CA VAL A 60 -0.84 -0.20 21.00
C VAL A 60 0.32 0.16 21.92
N ASP A 61 0.21 1.28 22.61
CA ASP A 61 0.99 1.62 23.80
C ASP A 61 0.14 1.30 25.04
N PRO A 62 0.37 0.14 25.71
CA PRO A 62 -0.36 -0.26 26.90
C PRO A 62 -0.36 0.77 28.03
N THR A 63 0.68 1.62 28.12
CA THR A 63 0.88 2.54 29.25
C THR A 63 -0.09 3.71 29.28
N VAL A 64 -0.78 3.97 28.16
CA VAL A 64 -1.72 5.09 28.00
C VAL A 64 -3.13 4.62 27.66
N VAL A 65 -3.39 3.31 27.66
CA VAL A 65 -4.73 2.77 27.41
C VAL A 65 -5.62 3.01 28.64
N GLU A 66 -6.75 3.69 28.45
CA GLU A 66 -7.68 4.00 29.55
C GLU A 66 -8.52 2.79 29.99
N ASN A 67 -8.95 1.96 29.04
CA ASN A 67 -9.79 0.80 29.30
C ASN A 67 -9.39 -0.36 28.37
N ALA A 68 -8.70 -1.35 28.92
CA ALA A 68 -8.16 -2.48 28.18
C ALA A 68 -9.28 -3.33 27.56
N ASP A 69 -10.31 -3.68 28.32
CA ASP A 69 -11.43 -4.49 27.85
C ASP A 69 -12.18 -3.85 26.67
N ARG A 70 -12.49 -2.56 26.75
CA ARG A 70 -13.18 -1.81 25.68
C ARG A 70 -12.31 -1.72 24.43
N THR A 71 -11.03 -1.43 24.62
CA THR A 71 -10.05 -1.31 23.52
C THR A 71 -9.89 -2.64 22.81
N ALA A 72 -9.66 -3.72 23.55
CA ALA A 72 -9.52 -5.06 23.00
C ALA A 72 -10.78 -5.52 22.26
N THR A 73 -11.97 -5.28 22.82
CA THR A 73 -13.25 -5.68 22.20
C THR A 73 -13.49 -4.92 20.90
N SER A 74 -13.24 -3.62 20.88
CA SER A 74 -13.43 -2.78 19.69
C SER A 74 -12.47 -3.17 18.57
N LEU A 75 -11.18 -3.33 18.90
CA LEU A 75 -10.16 -3.72 17.93
C LEU A 75 -10.37 -5.15 17.40
N ALA A 76 -10.72 -6.10 18.28
CA ALA A 76 -11.02 -7.47 17.87
C ALA A 76 -12.16 -7.52 16.84
N SER A 77 -13.24 -6.76 17.08
CA SER A 77 -14.36 -6.65 16.15
C SER A 77 -13.98 -6.03 14.81
N ILE A 78 -13.19 -4.94 14.83
CA ILE A 78 -12.78 -4.25 13.59
C ILE A 78 -11.80 -5.10 12.77
N LEU A 79 -10.84 -5.75 13.45
CA LEU A 79 -9.76 -6.51 12.83
C LEU A 79 -10.15 -7.95 12.52
N GLY A 80 -11.26 -8.46 13.06
CA GLY A 80 -11.66 -9.86 12.94
C GLY A 80 -10.72 -10.81 13.67
N LEU A 81 -10.07 -10.36 14.74
CA LEU A 81 -9.12 -11.13 15.53
C LEU A 81 -9.77 -11.65 16.82
N PRO A 82 -9.29 -12.78 17.37
CA PRO A 82 -9.71 -13.23 18.69
C PRO A 82 -9.45 -12.16 19.76
N ARG A 83 -10.48 -11.83 20.55
CA ARG A 83 -10.37 -10.83 21.62
C ARG A 83 -9.21 -11.12 22.58
N ALA A 84 -9.00 -12.38 22.94
CA ALA A 84 -7.91 -12.78 23.83
C ALA A 84 -6.52 -12.42 23.28
N GLN A 85 -6.32 -12.56 21.96
CA GLN A 85 -5.06 -12.19 21.31
C GLN A 85 -4.82 -10.68 21.39
N VAL A 86 -5.87 -9.88 21.14
CA VAL A 86 -5.77 -8.42 21.20
C VAL A 86 -5.56 -7.95 22.64
N LEU A 87 -6.31 -8.53 23.59
CA LEU A 87 -6.20 -8.18 25.00
C LEU A 87 -4.79 -8.45 25.53
N ALA A 88 -4.19 -9.57 25.18
CA ALA A 88 -2.81 -9.89 25.56
C ALA A 88 -1.77 -8.86 25.05
N ALA A 89 -2.04 -8.21 23.91
CA ALA A 89 -1.19 -7.13 23.41
C ALA A 89 -1.46 -5.80 24.13
N VAL A 90 -2.74 -5.51 24.43
CA VAL A 90 -3.18 -4.29 25.11
C VAL A 90 -2.77 -4.25 26.58
N GLU A 91 -2.76 -5.40 27.26
CA GLU A 91 -2.39 -5.53 28.68
C GLU A 91 -0.92 -5.92 28.86
N ARG A 92 -0.12 -5.92 27.78
CA ARG A 92 1.26 -6.37 27.85
C ARG A 92 2.04 -5.48 28.82
N PRO A 93 2.57 -6.02 29.93
CA PRO A 93 3.30 -5.22 30.89
C PRO A 93 4.62 -4.72 30.30
N ASP A 94 5.12 -3.63 30.85
CA ASP A 94 6.49 -3.13 30.64
C ASP A 94 6.88 -2.84 29.18
N THR A 95 5.90 -2.53 28.32
CA THR A 95 6.14 -2.05 26.96
C THR A 95 5.31 -0.82 26.65
N ARG A 96 5.85 0.05 25.81
CA ARG A 96 5.13 1.18 25.19
C ARG A 96 4.72 0.90 23.75
N TYR A 97 4.98 -0.32 23.27
CA TYR A 97 4.70 -0.71 21.91
C TYR A 97 4.45 -2.22 21.82
N ALA A 98 3.23 -2.58 21.44
CA ALA A 98 2.83 -3.94 21.17
C ALA A 98 2.07 -4.00 19.83
N VAL A 99 2.61 -4.77 18.88
CA VAL A 99 1.98 -4.98 17.58
C VAL A 99 0.77 -5.90 17.74
N ILE A 100 -0.38 -5.46 17.23
CA ILE A 100 -1.62 -6.25 17.22
C ILE A 100 -1.82 -6.88 15.85
N ALA A 101 -1.68 -6.09 14.79
CA ALA A 101 -1.91 -6.55 13.42
C ALA A 101 -1.00 -5.81 12.43
N ARG A 102 -0.58 -6.52 11.39
CA ARG A 102 0.18 -5.97 10.26
C ARG A 102 -0.67 -5.94 9.01
N GLN A 103 -0.31 -5.07 8.08
CA GLN A 103 -0.95 -4.95 6.76
C GLN A 103 -2.49 -4.84 6.81
N VAL A 104 -2.99 -4.04 7.76
CA VAL A 104 -4.43 -3.78 7.95
C VAL A 104 -4.96 -2.85 6.86
N ASP A 105 -6.11 -3.22 6.30
CA ASP A 105 -6.72 -2.49 5.19
C ASP A 105 -7.15 -1.07 5.58
N PRO A 106 -7.08 -0.09 4.66
CA PRO A 106 -7.45 1.30 4.94
C PRO A 106 -8.88 1.46 5.51
N THR A 107 -9.83 0.63 5.08
CA THR A 107 -11.21 0.67 5.56
C THR A 107 -11.35 0.25 7.03
N GLN A 108 -10.54 -0.71 7.50
CA GLN A 108 -10.48 -1.09 8.91
C GLN A 108 -9.76 -0.01 9.72
N VAL A 109 -8.68 0.56 9.19
CA VAL A 109 -7.96 1.69 9.82
C VAL A 109 -8.90 2.87 10.06
N ASP A 110 -9.80 3.17 9.13
CA ASP A 110 -10.80 4.22 9.30
C ASP A 110 -11.75 3.97 10.45
N LYS A 111 -12.19 2.72 10.62
CA LYS A 111 -13.03 2.32 11.77
C LYS A 111 -12.25 2.45 13.08
N ILE A 112 -10.97 2.10 13.10
CA ILE A 112 -10.10 2.26 14.29
C ILE A 112 -9.99 3.75 14.66
N ARG A 113 -9.75 4.63 13.68
CA ARG A 113 -9.70 6.08 13.90
C ARG A 113 -11.04 6.62 14.41
N ALA A 114 -12.15 6.16 13.85
CA ALA A 114 -13.49 6.57 14.26
C ALA A 114 -13.84 6.11 15.68
N ALA A 115 -13.27 5.00 16.15
CA ALA A 115 -13.47 4.49 17.50
C ALA A 115 -12.80 5.33 18.59
N LYS A 116 -11.88 6.23 18.23
CA LYS A 116 -11.19 7.18 19.14
C LYS A 116 -10.61 6.49 20.38
N LEU A 117 -9.93 5.37 20.16
CA LEU A 117 -9.28 4.61 21.23
C LEU A 117 -7.94 5.25 21.60
N THR A 118 -7.70 5.47 22.89
CA THR A 118 -6.43 6.01 23.41
C THR A 118 -5.33 4.94 23.33
N GLY A 119 -4.10 5.35 23.01
CA GLY A 119 -2.94 4.46 22.95
C GLY A 119 -2.77 3.67 21.65
N ILE A 120 -3.57 3.91 20.61
CA ILE A 120 -3.40 3.23 19.32
C ILE A 120 -2.33 3.93 18.47
N VAL A 121 -1.39 3.13 17.98
CA VAL A 121 -0.32 3.55 17.07
C VAL A 121 -0.60 2.97 15.68
N LEU A 122 -0.57 3.83 14.65
CA LEU A 122 -0.80 3.45 13.26
C LEU A 122 0.41 3.83 12.41
N GLU A 123 1.11 2.83 11.90
CA GLU A 123 2.33 3.00 11.10
C GLU A 123 2.09 2.54 9.66
N ASP A 124 2.87 3.09 8.72
CA ASP A 124 2.86 2.63 7.34
C ASP A 124 3.38 1.19 7.27
N ASP A 125 2.56 0.30 6.71
CA ASP A 125 2.93 -1.10 6.51
C ASP A 125 2.36 -1.61 5.18
N PRO A 126 2.86 -1.09 4.05
CA PRO A 126 2.33 -1.45 2.74
C PRO A 126 2.42 -2.94 2.46
N LYS A 127 1.40 -3.46 1.79
CA LYS A 127 1.31 -4.88 1.43
C LYS A 127 1.73 -5.10 -0.01
N ARG A 128 2.56 -6.12 -0.26
CA ARG A 128 2.92 -6.57 -1.61
C ARG A 128 1.88 -7.58 -2.10
N VAL A 129 1.24 -7.30 -3.24
CA VAL A 129 0.13 -8.10 -3.80
C VAL A 129 0.48 -8.55 -5.21
N SER A 130 0.34 -9.85 -5.48
CA SER A 130 0.41 -10.42 -6.83
C SER A 130 -0.97 -10.35 -7.49
N VAL A 131 -1.07 -9.68 -8.64
CA VAL A 131 -2.32 -9.53 -9.38
C VAL A 131 -2.50 -10.69 -10.37
N SER A 132 -1.40 -11.16 -10.97
CA SER A 132 -1.39 -12.27 -11.93
C SER A 132 -1.39 -13.66 -11.28
N GLY A 133 -1.58 -13.76 -9.96
CA GLY A 133 -1.56 -15.02 -9.22
C GLY A 133 -0.18 -15.70 -9.24
N ASN A 134 -0.16 -17.01 -9.51
CA ASN A 134 1.06 -17.83 -9.45
C ASN A 134 1.86 -17.87 -10.78
N LEU A 135 1.31 -17.37 -11.89
CA LEU A 135 1.87 -17.60 -13.24
C LEU A 135 3.31 -17.09 -13.42
N ALA A 136 3.65 -15.99 -12.75
CA ALA A 136 4.98 -15.38 -12.84
C ALA A 136 5.84 -15.61 -11.58
N ARG A 137 5.38 -16.41 -10.61
CA ARG A 137 5.97 -16.47 -9.28
C ARG A 137 7.41 -16.99 -9.27
N SER A 138 7.75 -17.89 -10.19
CA SER A 138 9.13 -18.40 -10.35
C SER A 138 10.11 -17.34 -10.88
N VAL A 139 9.64 -16.40 -11.70
CA VAL A 139 10.46 -15.34 -12.32
C VAL A 139 10.48 -14.09 -11.43
N VAL A 140 9.31 -13.63 -11.03
CA VAL A 140 9.13 -12.51 -10.10
C VAL A 140 9.85 -12.77 -8.78
N GLY A 141 9.76 -14.01 -8.29
CA GLY A 141 10.33 -14.42 -7.02
C GLY A 141 9.40 -14.18 -5.85
N SER A 142 10.00 -14.00 -4.68
CA SER A 142 9.30 -13.90 -3.40
C SER A 142 9.85 -12.78 -2.53
N MET A 143 8.96 -12.22 -1.71
CA MET A 143 9.30 -11.39 -0.57
C MET A 143 9.15 -12.21 0.73
N ASP A 144 9.59 -11.65 1.84
CA ASP A 144 9.22 -12.16 3.16
C ASP A 144 7.70 -12.02 3.43
N ARG A 145 7.24 -12.56 4.56
CA ARG A 145 5.80 -12.61 4.91
C ARG A 145 5.11 -11.24 4.93
N TYR A 146 5.87 -10.16 5.10
CA TYR A 146 5.33 -8.81 5.18
C TYR A 146 5.72 -7.92 4.00
N GLY A 147 6.33 -8.47 2.94
CA GLY A 147 6.66 -7.69 1.75
C GLY A 147 7.72 -6.62 2.00
N THR A 148 8.55 -6.77 3.03
CA THR A 148 9.61 -5.85 3.45
C THR A 148 10.94 -6.21 2.78
N GLU A 149 11.30 -7.50 2.74
CA GLU A 149 12.59 -7.96 2.21
C GLU A 149 12.41 -8.87 0.99
N ALA A 150 13.13 -8.58 -0.09
CA ALA A 150 13.18 -9.45 -1.26
C ALA A 150 14.03 -10.69 -1.00
N ARG A 151 13.50 -11.88 -1.32
CA ARG A 151 14.16 -13.17 -1.08
C ARG A 151 14.74 -13.78 -2.35
N SER A 152 14.09 -13.59 -3.50
CA SER A 152 14.46 -14.23 -4.76
C SER A 152 13.94 -13.49 -6.00
N GLY A 153 14.34 -13.96 -7.19
CA GLY A 153 13.80 -13.52 -8.48
C GLY A 153 14.06 -12.04 -8.81
N VAL A 154 13.21 -11.49 -9.68
CA VAL A 154 13.22 -10.07 -10.08
C VAL A 154 13.12 -9.15 -8.86
N GLU A 155 12.34 -9.50 -7.84
CA GLU A 155 12.24 -8.72 -6.60
C GLU A 155 13.62 -8.50 -5.94
N ARG A 156 14.46 -9.54 -5.91
CA ARG A 156 15.81 -9.45 -5.31
C ARG A 156 16.84 -8.81 -6.25
N LEU A 157 16.76 -9.12 -7.54
CA LEU A 157 17.70 -8.57 -8.54
C LEU A 157 17.55 -7.05 -8.68
N PHE A 158 16.33 -6.54 -8.54
CA PHE A 158 16.02 -5.11 -8.68
C PHE A 158 15.60 -4.47 -7.36
N ASP A 159 16.05 -5.01 -6.22
CA ASP A 159 15.57 -4.57 -4.90
C ASP A 159 15.77 -3.07 -4.67
N THR A 160 16.96 -2.55 -5.01
CA THR A 160 17.28 -1.12 -4.88
C THR A 160 16.44 -0.23 -5.79
N GLN A 161 16.13 -0.67 -7.01
CA GLN A 161 15.32 0.10 -7.96
C GLN A 161 13.83 0.07 -7.59
N LEU A 162 13.39 -1.05 -7.03
CA LEU A 162 12.02 -1.24 -6.58
C LEU A 162 11.79 -0.60 -5.20
N ALA A 163 12.80 -0.49 -4.35
CA ALA A 163 12.68 0.08 -3.01
C ALA A 163 11.98 1.45 -3.04
N ALA A 164 11.12 1.67 -2.05
CA ALA A 164 10.49 2.97 -1.83
C ALA A 164 11.59 4.02 -1.68
N LYS A 165 11.61 5.01 -2.57
CA LYS A 165 12.55 6.12 -2.45
C LYS A 165 12.13 6.92 -1.24
N SER A 166 12.94 6.92 -0.18
CA SER A 166 12.65 7.71 1.03
C SER A 166 12.68 9.20 0.66
N GLY A 167 11.52 9.76 0.36
CA GLY A 167 11.33 11.19 0.18
C GLY A 167 11.37 11.86 1.54
N ARG A 168 12.52 12.44 1.90
CA ARG A 168 12.62 13.40 3.01
C ARG A 168 11.69 14.57 2.69
N SER A 169 10.45 14.53 3.17
CA SER A 169 9.43 15.53 2.89
C SER A 169 9.58 16.72 3.84
N VAL A 170 10.47 17.65 3.47
CA VAL A 170 10.36 19.05 3.91
C VAL A 170 9.44 19.74 2.90
N GLY A 171 8.26 20.15 3.35
CA GLY A 171 7.43 21.22 2.77
C GLY A 171 7.13 21.23 1.26
N ALA A 172 5.84 21.05 0.94
CA ALA A 172 5.14 21.39 -0.31
C ALA A 172 5.10 20.33 -1.45
N PRO A 173 3.95 20.25 -2.17
CA PRO A 173 3.54 19.06 -2.91
C PRO A 173 4.14 19.03 -4.32
N SER A 174 4.87 17.97 -4.65
CA SER A 174 5.35 17.71 -6.01
C SER A 174 4.49 16.63 -6.67
N ALA A 175 3.73 17.07 -7.67
CA ALA A 175 2.94 16.36 -8.68
C ALA A 175 2.91 14.82 -8.64
N ALA A 176 1.77 14.29 -8.18
CA ALA A 176 1.36 12.91 -8.39
C ALA A 176 1.24 12.60 -9.90
N ARG A 177 2.08 11.71 -10.42
CA ARG A 177 1.84 11.03 -11.70
C ARG A 177 0.77 9.96 -11.46
N SER A 178 -0.46 10.28 -11.85
CA SER A 178 -1.62 9.38 -11.87
C SER A 178 -1.45 8.32 -12.96
N TYR A 179 -1.41 7.04 -12.57
CA TYR A 179 -1.54 5.92 -13.51
C TYR A 179 -3.03 5.56 -13.68
N ARG A 180 -3.50 5.60 -14.92
CA ARG A 180 -4.90 5.32 -15.32
C ARG A 180 -4.97 3.83 -15.71
N VAL A 181 -5.46 2.96 -14.81
CA VAL A 181 -5.76 1.57 -15.15
C VAL A 181 -7.08 1.54 -15.94
N ARG A 182 -6.98 1.21 -17.22
CA ARG A 182 -8.12 0.98 -18.13
C ARG A 182 -8.40 -0.52 -18.11
N ASN A 183 -9.42 -0.95 -17.38
CA ASN A 183 -10.04 -2.25 -17.65
C ASN A 183 -11.49 -2.03 -18.04
N GLY A 184 -11.80 -2.51 -19.24
CA GLY A 184 -13.03 -2.25 -19.95
C GLY A 184 -14.16 -3.21 -19.60
N SER A 185 -15.37 -2.68 -19.72
CA SER A 185 -16.44 -3.19 -20.57
C SER A 185 -17.40 -2.05 -20.83
#